data_AF-A0A0F9C5Z8-F1
#
_entry.id   AF-A0A0F9C5Z8-F1
#
_cell.length_a   1.000
_cell.length_b   1.000
_cell.length_c   1.000
_cell.angle_alpha   90.00
_cell.angle_beta   90.00
_cell.angle_gamma   90.00
#
_symmetry.space_group_name_H-M   'P 1'
#
loop_
_entity.id
_entity.type
_entity.pdbx_description
1 polymer ?
#
loop_
_entity_poly.entity_id
_entity_poly.type
_entity_poly.pdbx_seq_one_letter_code
_entity_poly.pdbx_strand_id
1 'polypeptide(L)'
;MPLIAGSMKRGELTIAQGAQIFTAESQAELVAALAASVAANGDVILLPRGGIEVSSTVIVAVSGVRIIAVDDGLNPLVRGEFNGIFAAAGFVDGPAVQVTAPCSLEGIGFVSRDTGATFFDGAALLLGGNADANPFGVWLHGCRFPKWGLDNRIGLAIEGSSDCLVEECTFEGVGSAFAAGMYIQGAMQNLTIRNNYFRQCTAAVKCGTFTGSPDGPHLFMHGNFVEDGLMLDTDGNPGLGLIADNYSELTTGTTYDRAVATLQGVGWQFSGNHYKE
;
A
#
# COMPACT_ATOMS: atom_id res chain seq x y z
N MET A 1 -25.15 20.82 -13.41
CA MET A 1 -24.36 19.77 -12.74
C MET A 1 -24.55 18.50 -13.53
N PRO A 2 -23.49 17.94 -14.14
CA PRO A 2 -23.57 16.61 -14.74
C PRO A 2 -23.93 15.62 -13.63
N LEU A 3 -24.95 14.80 -13.86
CA LEU A 3 -25.25 13.67 -12.99
C LEU A 3 -24.08 12.69 -13.11
N ILE A 4 -23.43 12.36 -11.99
CA ILE A 4 -22.42 11.30 -11.92
C ILE A 4 -23.14 10.01 -12.32
N ALA A 5 -22.87 9.52 -13.53
CA ALA A 5 -23.35 8.23 -14.02
C ALA A 5 -22.38 7.16 -13.52
N GLY A 6 -22.69 6.59 -12.36
CA GLY A 6 -22.01 5.46 -11.75
C GLY A 6 -22.84 5.01 -10.55
N SER A 7 -23.25 3.74 -10.51
CA SER A 7 -24.10 3.25 -9.43
C SER A 7 -23.23 2.88 -8.23
N MET A 8 -22.89 3.84 -7.37
CA MET A 8 -22.48 3.51 -6.01
C MET A 8 -23.70 3.06 -5.21
N LYS A 9 -23.58 1.94 -4.48
CA LYS A 9 -24.66 1.47 -3.60
C LYS A 9 -25.04 2.57 -2.61
N ARG A 10 -26.34 2.85 -2.53
CA ARG A 10 -26.92 3.89 -1.68
C ARG A 10 -26.79 3.46 -0.21
N GLY A 11 -25.81 3.98 0.52
CA GLY A 11 -25.68 3.74 1.96
C GLY A 11 -24.32 4.00 2.62
N GLU A 12 -23.22 4.17 1.88
CA GLU A 12 -21.86 4.04 2.47
C GLU A 12 -20.97 5.29 2.36
N LEU A 13 -21.36 6.32 1.59
CA LEU A 13 -20.58 7.55 1.49
C LEU A 13 -21.08 8.59 2.50
N THR A 14 -20.52 8.56 3.71
CA THR A 14 -20.68 9.67 4.67
C THR A 14 -19.78 10.82 4.22
N ILE A 15 -20.41 11.92 3.83
CA ILE A 15 -19.73 13.14 3.38
C ILE A 15 -19.86 14.19 4.48
N ALA A 16 -18.74 14.76 4.92
CA ALA A 16 -18.76 15.84 5.89
C ALA A 16 -19.48 17.07 5.32
N GLN A 17 -20.14 17.85 6.19
CA GLN A 17 -20.80 19.07 5.74
C GLN A 17 -19.76 20.04 5.14
N GLY A 18 -19.91 20.39 3.87
CA GLY A 18 -18.99 21.28 3.16
C GLY A 18 -17.87 20.54 2.40
N ALA A 19 -17.79 19.22 2.49
CA ALA A 19 -16.90 18.43 1.66
C ALA A 19 -17.29 18.46 0.19
N GLN A 20 -16.28 18.49 -0.67
CA GLN A 20 -16.42 18.46 -2.12
C GLN A 20 -16.29 17.02 -2.64
N ILE A 21 -16.95 16.75 -3.76
CA ILE A 21 -16.80 15.49 -4.51
C ILE A 21 -16.21 15.82 -5.86
N PHE A 22 -15.08 15.22 -6.17
CA PHE A 22 -14.40 15.29 -7.45
C PHE A 22 -14.49 13.95 -8.17
N THR A 23 -14.34 13.98 -9.48
CA THR A 23 -14.14 12.80 -10.34
C THR A 23 -12.88 13.03 -11.16
N ALA A 24 -12.02 12.02 -11.29
CA ALA A 24 -10.79 12.13 -12.06
C ALA A 24 -10.57 10.90 -12.97
N GLU A 25 -10.44 11.12 -14.27
CA GLU A 25 -10.21 10.10 -15.31
C GLU A 25 -8.80 10.18 -15.91
N SER A 26 -8.04 11.22 -15.55
CA SER A 26 -6.70 11.49 -16.05
C SER A 26 -5.78 12.01 -14.95
N GLN A 27 -4.46 11.95 -15.18
CA GLN A 27 -3.46 12.49 -14.25
C GLN A 27 -3.72 13.98 -13.96
N ALA A 28 -4.05 14.77 -14.99
CA ALA A 28 -4.28 16.20 -14.85
C ALA A 28 -5.51 16.51 -13.96
N GLU A 29 -6.59 15.75 -14.12
CA GLU A 29 -7.80 15.90 -13.30
C GLU A 29 -7.58 15.46 -11.86
N LEU A 30 -6.84 14.36 -11.64
CA LEU A 30 -6.49 13.90 -10.30
C LEU A 30 -5.65 14.95 -9.56
N VAL A 31 -4.64 15.51 -10.23
CA VAL A 31 -3.81 16.59 -9.67
C VAL A 31 -4.64 17.85 -9.41
N ALA A 32 -5.56 18.21 -10.31
CA ALA A 32 -6.44 19.36 -10.12
C ALA A 32 -7.41 19.16 -8.94
N ALA A 33 -7.96 17.96 -8.78
CA ALA A 33 -8.83 17.61 -7.65
C ALA A 33 -8.08 17.65 -6.32
N LEU A 34 -6.85 17.12 -6.26
CA LEU A 34 -5.99 17.22 -5.08
C LEU A 34 -5.65 18.68 -4.74
N ALA A 35 -5.38 19.52 -5.74
CA ALA A 35 -5.09 20.94 -5.54
C ALA A 35 -6.32 21.75 -5.09
N ALA A 36 -7.52 21.34 -5.51
CA ALA A 36 -8.78 21.97 -5.11
C ALA A 36 -9.29 21.50 -3.74
N SER A 37 -8.82 20.33 -3.27
CA SER A 37 -9.21 19.76 -2.00
C SER A 37 -8.72 20.59 -0.83
N VAL A 38 -9.54 20.68 0.22
CA VAL A 38 -9.28 21.42 1.44
C VAL A 38 -8.87 20.46 2.55
N ALA A 39 -7.74 20.74 3.19
CA ALA A 39 -7.22 19.91 4.26
C ALA A 39 -8.24 19.73 5.40
N ALA A 40 -8.38 18.48 5.87
CA ALA A 40 -9.29 18.03 6.92
C ALA A 40 -10.79 18.27 6.64
N ASN A 41 -11.18 18.66 5.43
CA ASN A 41 -12.57 18.92 5.07
C ASN A 41 -13.36 17.63 4.79
N GLY A 42 -12.68 16.49 4.60
CA GLY A 42 -13.30 15.22 4.25
C GLY A 42 -13.67 15.13 2.76
N ASP A 43 -12.94 15.84 1.90
CA ASP A 43 -13.17 15.85 0.45
C ASP A 43 -12.94 14.45 -0.15
N VAL A 44 -13.72 14.14 -1.18
CA VAL A 44 -13.75 12.82 -1.82
C VAL A 44 -13.36 12.96 -3.30
N ILE A 45 -12.42 12.15 -3.75
CA ILE A 45 -12.04 12.01 -5.15
C ILE A 45 -12.45 10.61 -5.62
N LEU A 46 -13.38 10.56 -6.56
CA LEU A 46 -13.86 9.33 -7.15
C LEU A 46 -13.03 9.00 -8.41
N LEU A 47 -12.50 7.78 -8.46
CA LEU A 47 -11.82 7.24 -9.64
C LEU A 47 -12.79 6.30 -10.36
N PRO A 48 -13.47 6.76 -11.43
CA PRO A 48 -14.34 5.92 -12.23
C PRO A 48 -13.55 4.82 -12.93
N ARG A 49 -14.26 3.88 -13.57
CA ARG A 49 -13.62 2.80 -14.30
C ARG A 49 -12.73 3.35 -15.41
N GLY A 50 -11.48 2.94 -15.39
CA GLY A 50 -10.41 3.40 -16.26
C GLY A 50 -9.10 3.29 -15.51
N GLY A 51 -8.01 3.13 -16.26
CA GLY A 51 -6.69 3.29 -15.67
C GLY A 51 -6.17 4.70 -15.95
N ILE A 52 -5.63 5.36 -14.92
CA ILE A 52 -4.94 6.64 -15.04
C ILE A 52 -3.47 6.35 -15.30
N GLU A 53 -3.04 6.52 -16.55
CA GLU A 53 -1.62 6.52 -16.89
C GLU A 53 -0.97 7.81 -16.37
N VAL A 54 0.13 7.68 -15.61
CA VAL A 54 0.87 8.81 -15.05
C VAL A 54 2.27 8.92 -15.66
N SER A 55 2.62 10.14 -16.05
CA SER A 55 3.94 10.50 -16.60
C SER A 55 4.92 11.03 -15.53
N SER A 56 4.44 11.19 -14.30
CA SER A 56 5.21 11.56 -13.12
C SER A 56 4.47 11.13 -11.86
N THR A 57 5.16 11.04 -10.72
CA THR A 57 4.53 10.75 -9.43
C THR A 57 3.38 11.71 -9.13
N VAL A 58 2.21 11.16 -8.78
CA VAL A 58 1.10 11.92 -8.22
C VAL A 58 1.30 12.05 -6.72
N ILE A 59 1.40 13.30 -6.23
CA ILE A 59 1.65 13.59 -4.82
C ILE A 59 0.32 13.88 -4.11
N VAL A 60 -0.04 13.05 -3.13
CA VAL A 60 -1.16 13.25 -2.21
C VAL A 60 -0.63 13.94 -0.94
N ALA A 61 -0.65 15.27 -0.96
CA ALA A 61 -0.14 16.13 0.12
C ALA A 61 -1.24 16.86 0.92
N VAL A 62 -2.51 16.48 0.74
CA VAL A 62 -3.65 17.11 1.42
C VAL A 62 -4.21 16.16 2.48
N SER A 63 -4.34 16.66 3.71
CA SER A 63 -4.83 15.87 4.85
C SER A 63 -6.34 15.63 4.75
N GLY A 64 -6.80 14.43 5.11
CA GLY A 64 -8.22 14.08 5.24
C GLY A 64 -8.96 13.86 3.93
N VAL A 65 -8.26 13.78 2.79
CA VAL A 65 -8.88 13.40 1.52
C VAL A 65 -9.13 11.89 1.46
N ARG A 66 -10.21 11.50 0.79
CA ARG A 66 -10.55 10.12 0.49
C ARG A 66 -10.52 9.90 -1.01
N ILE A 67 -9.70 8.98 -1.51
CA ILE A 67 -9.65 8.62 -2.93
C ILE A 67 -10.23 7.21 -3.08
N ILE A 68 -11.31 7.08 -3.86
CA ILE A 68 -12.14 5.87 -3.89
C ILE A 68 -12.35 5.42 -5.33
N ALA A 69 -12.01 4.17 -5.62
CA ALA A 69 -12.37 3.52 -6.87
C ALA A 69 -13.88 3.24 -6.93
N VAL A 70 -14.53 3.65 -8.02
CA VAL A 70 -15.95 3.37 -8.26
C VAL A 70 -16.09 1.93 -8.77
N ASP A 71 -16.88 1.12 -8.07
CA ASP A 71 -16.95 -0.32 -8.33
C ASP A 71 -17.72 -0.70 -9.60
N ASP A 72 -18.71 0.10 -10.03
CA ASP A 72 -19.64 -0.16 -11.14
C ASP A 72 -20.07 -1.65 -11.29
N GLY A 73 -20.23 -2.38 -10.18
CA GLY A 73 -20.60 -3.80 -10.16
C GLY A 73 -19.47 -4.80 -10.49
N LEU A 74 -18.21 -4.36 -10.51
CA LEU A 74 -17.04 -5.22 -10.66
C LEU A 74 -16.92 -6.21 -9.51
N ASN A 75 -16.38 -7.39 -9.80
CA ASN A 75 -16.01 -8.35 -8.77
C ASN A 75 -14.99 -7.68 -7.81
N PRO A 76 -15.18 -7.75 -6.48
CA PRO A 76 -14.24 -7.18 -5.52
C PRO A 76 -12.77 -7.57 -5.76
N LEU A 77 -12.52 -8.80 -6.25
CA LEU A 77 -11.17 -9.28 -6.57
C LEU A 77 -10.50 -8.53 -7.72
N VAL A 78 -11.26 -7.84 -8.58
CA VAL A 78 -10.73 -7.16 -9.78
C VAL A 78 -10.90 -5.64 -9.74
N ARG A 79 -11.42 -5.06 -8.65
CA ARG A 79 -11.71 -3.61 -8.57
C ARG A 79 -10.48 -2.75 -8.89
N GLY A 80 -9.32 -3.08 -8.31
CA GLY A 80 -8.05 -2.39 -8.61
C GLY A 80 -7.49 -2.67 -10.02
N GLU A 81 -8.04 -3.61 -10.78
CA GLU A 81 -7.62 -3.86 -12.17
C GLU A 81 -8.14 -2.81 -13.15
N PHE A 82 -9.33 -2.29 -12.86
CA PHE A 82 -10.06 -1.41 -13.76
C PHE A 82 -10.17 0.00 -13.21
N ASN A 83 -9.51 0.31 -12.10
CA ASN A 83 -9.46 1.61 -11.44
C ASN A 83 -8.04 1.85 -10.90
N GLY A 84 -7.05 1.75 -11.79
CA GLY A 84 -5.63 1.77 -11.44
C GLY A 84 -4.94 3.09 -11.74
N ILE A 85 -3.90 3.42 -11.01
CA ILE A 85 -2.92 4.47 -11.32
C ILE A 85 -1.63 3.75 -11.70
N PHE A 86 -1.15 3.96 -12.93
CA PHE A 86 0.00 3.21 -13.45
C PHE A 86 0.99 4.06 -14.22
N ALA A 87 2.28 3.76 -14.08
CA ALA A 87 3.35 4.50 -14.73
C ALA A 87 3.37 4.31 -16.26
N ALA A 88 3.41 5.44 -16.99
CA ALA A 88 3.62 5.48 -18.44
C ALA A 88 4.96 4.84 -18.82
N ALA A 89 5.10 4.43 -20.08
CA ALA A 89 6.35 3.84 -20.58
C ALA A 89 7.61 4.70 -20.36
N GLY A 90 7.47 6.03 -20.41
CA GLY A 90 8.56 6.98 -20.18
C GLY A 90 8.84 7.33 -18.72
N PHE A 91 7.97 6.92 -17.79
CA PHE A 91 8.15 7.15 -16.35
C PHE A 91 8.70 5.86 -15.71
N VAL A 92 10.01 5.78 -15.61
CA VAL A 92 10.75 4.51 -15.41
C VAL A 92 11.24 4.30 -13.98
N ASP A 93 11.18 5.33 -13.16
CA ASP A 93 11.69 5.40 -11.79
C ASP A 93 10.56 5.90 -10.88
N GLY A 94 9.67 4.98 -10.52
CA GLY A 94 8.55 5.23 -9.63
C GLY A 94 8.89 5.95 -8.32
N PRO A 95 7.88 6.28 -7.49
CA PRO A 95 6.55 5.65 -7.45
C PRO A 95 5.49 6.33 -8.31
N ALA A 96 4.44 5.58 -8.70
CA ALA A 96 3.28 6.15 -9.40
C ALA A 96 2.52 7.16 -8.52
N VAL A 97 2.42 6.86 -7.23
CA VAL A 97 1.78 7.72 -6.24
C VAL A 97 2.68 7.84 -5.01
N GLN A 98 2.79 9.06 -4.47
CA GLN A 98 3.44 9.34 -3.20
C GLN A 98 2.44 10.03 -2.26
N VAL A 99 2.32 9.54 -1.03
CA VAL A 99 1.47 10.11 0.01
C VAL A 99 2.35 10.74 1.07
N THR A 100 2.11 12.02 1.34
CA THR A 100 2.85 12.82 2.33
C THR A 100 1.94 13.45 3.39
N ALA A 101 0.63 13.21 3.31
CA ALA A 101 -0.36 13.68 4.29
C ALA A 101 -1.35 12.56 4.68
N PRO A 102 -2.03 12.67 5.84
CA PRO A 102 -3.07 11.72 6.26
C PRO A 102 -4.18 11.60 5.21
N CYS A 103 -4.54 10.39 4.77
CA CYS A 103 -5.63 10.19 3.79
C CYS A 103 -6.17 8.74 3.80
N SER A 104 -7.27 8.48 3.10
CA SER A 104 -7.70 7.12 2.76
C SER A 104 -7.65 6.85 1.26
N LEU A 105 -7.18 5.67 0.87
CA LEU A 105 -7.20 5.16 -0.50
C LEU A 105 -7.96 3.83 -0.50
N GLU A 106 -9.02 3.74 -1.30
CA GLU A 106 -9.99 2.64 -1.23
C GLU A 106 -10.21 2.02 -2.61
N GLY A 107 -9.89 0.73 -2.77
CA GLY A 107 -10.19 -0.06 -3.97
C GLY A 107 -9.32 0.22 -5.20
N ILE A 108 -8.25 1.02 -5.06
CA ILE A 108 -7.41 1.50 -6.17
C ILE A 108 -6.31 0.48 -6.51
N GLY A 109 -5.99 0.32 -7.79
CA GLY A 109 -4.79 -0.37 -8.25
C GLY A 109 -3.58 0.55 -8.36
N PHE A 110 -2.40 0.12 -7.94
CA PHE A 110 -1.15 0.86 -8.12
C PHE A 110 -0.14 0.02 -8.87
N VAL A 111 0.42 0.56 -9.94
CA VAL A 111 1.51 -0.09 -10.69
C VAL A 111 2.56 0.92 -11.09
N SER A 112 3.83 0.54 -11.03
CA SER A 112 4.93 1.42 -11.41
C SER A 112 5.95 0.69 -12.26
N ARG A 113 7.01 1.40 -12.63
CA ARG A 113 8.22 0.87 -13.25
C ARG A 113 9.40 1.13 -12.33
N ASP A 114 10.47 0.40 -12.56
CA ASP A 114 11.65 0.44 -11.72
C ASP A 114 12.92 0.23 -12.54
N THR A 115 13.59 1.33 -12.82
CA THR A 115 14.99 1.35 -13.28
C THR A 115 15.92 1.96 -12.23
N GLY A 116 15.39 2.29 -11.06
CA GLY A 116 16.07 3.10 -10.06
C GLY A 116 16.96 2.31 -9.11
N ALA A 117 17.69 3.04 -8.28
CA ALA A 117 18.72 2.50 -7.39
C ALA A 117 18.35 2.61 -5.90
N THR A 118 17.36 3.42 -5.54
CA THR A 118 16.87 3.50 -4.15
C THR A 118 15.95 2.32 -3.82
N PHE A 119 15.62 2.19 -2.54
CA PHE A 119 14.66 1.20 -2.08
C PHE A 119 13.21 1.53 -2.46
N PHE A 120 12.88 2.80 -2.76
CA PHE A 120 11.53 3.24 -3.12
C PHE A 120 11.33 3.51 -4.62
N ASP A 121 12.40 3.65 -5.41
CA ASP A 121 12.31 3.91 -6.86
C ASP A 121 11.56 2.78 -7.62
N GLY A 122 11.36 1.65 -6.94
CA GLY A 122 10.64 0.48 -7.42
C GLY A 122 9.25 0.24 -6.85
N ALA A 123 8.75 1.15 -6.00
CA ALA A 123 7.45 1.00 -5.36
C ALA A 123 6.32 1.44 -6.29
N ALA A 124 5.18 0.76 -6.25
CA ALA A 124 3.99 1.27 -6.94
C ALA A 124 3.35 2.45 -6.19
N LEU A 125 3.36 2.38 -4.86
CA LEU A 125 2.92 3.44 -3.94
C LEU A 125 3.98 3.66 -2.88
N LEU A 126 4.25 4.93 -2.55
CA LEU A 126 5.13 5.33 -1.46
C LEU A 126 4.34 6.12 -0.41
N LEU A 127 4.44 5.73 0.86
CA LEU A 127 4.07 6.56 2.01
C LEU A 127 5.36 7.13 2.61
N GLY A 128 5.50 8.45 2.63
CA GLY A 128 6.75 9.11 3.04
C GLY A 128 7.65 9.46 1.85
N GLY A 129 8.98 9.33 1.99
CA GLY A 129 9.93 9.50 0.88
C GLY A 129 10.82 10.75 0.89
N ASN A 130 10.63 11.68 1.82
CA ASN A 130 11.34 12.97 1.84
C ASN A 130 11.91 13.35 3.22
N ALA A 131 12.34 12.37 4.03
CA ALA A 131 12.85 12.48 5.40
C ALA A 131 11.89 13.14 6.45
N ASP A 132 11.25 14.25 6.08
CA ASP A 132 10.38 15.09 6.90
C ASP A 132 8.90 15.04 6.46
N ALA A 133 8.60 14.46 5.30
CA ALA A 133 7.24 14.38 4.75
C ALA A 133 6.59 13.00 5.03
N ASN A 134 6.64 12.56 6.29
CA ASN A 134 6.15 11.25 6.68
C ASN A 134 4.69 11.37 7.15
N PRO A 135 3.71 10.82 6.41
CA PRO A 135 2.32 10.92 6.82
C PRO A 135 2.06 10.15 8.12
N PHE A 136 1.07 10.65 8.86
CA PHE A 136 0.46 9.99 10.00
C PHE A 136 -0.97 9.64 9.64
N GLY A 137 -1.47 8.43 9.92
CA GLY A 137 -2.89 8.15 9.74
C GLY A 137 -3.31 7.88 8.28
N VAL A 138 -2.52 7.12 7.52
CA VAL A 138 -2.92 6.65 6.18
C VAL A 138 -3.69 5.34 6.28
N TRP A 139 -4.82 5.26 5.59
CA TRP A 139 -5.59 4.03 5.46
C TRP A 139 -5.65 3.55 4.02
N LEU A 140 -5.17 2.33 3.78
CA LEU A 140 -5.31 1.62 2.51
C LEU A 140 -6.28 0.47 2.70
N HIS A 141 -7.36 0.45 1.93
CA HIS A 141 -8.41 -0.55 2.05
C HIS A 141 -8.78 -1.14 0.69
N GLY A 142 -8.67 -2.45 0.53
CA GLY A 142 -9.07 -3.11 -0.71
C GLY A 142 -8.23 -2.72 -1.94
N CYS A 143 -7.05 -2.13 -1.75
CA CYS A 143 -6.17 -1.74 -2.85
C CYS A 143 -5.47 -2.94 -3.48
N ARG A 144 -5.07 -2.82 -4.74
CA ARG A 144 -4.28 -3.85 -5.43
C ARG A 144 -2.92 -3.30 -5.86
N PHE A 145 -1.90 -4.14 -5.76
CA PHE A 145 -0.54 -3.88 -6.19
C PHE A 145 -0.11 -4.98 -7.17
N PRO A 146 -0.60 -4.97 -8.41
CA PRO A 146 -0.19 -5.95 -9.41
C PRO A 146 1.08 -5.50 -10.15
N LYS A 147 1.78 -6.45 -10.76
CA LYS A 147 2.88 -6.13 -11.70
C LYS A 147 2.42 -5.74 -13.10
N TRP A 148 1.36 -6.37 -13.63
CA TRP A 148 0.91 -6.20 -15.04
C TRP A 148 2.01 -6.27 -16.11
N GLY A 149 3.08 -7.04 -15.86
CA GLY A 149 4.24 -7.10 -16.75
C GLY A 149 5.10 -5.83 -16.78
N LEU A 150 4.89 -4.92 -15.83
CA LEU A 150 5.77 -3.81 -15.50
C LEU A 150 6.84 -4.26 -14.50
N ASP A 151 7.92 -3.48 -14.43
CA ASP A 151 9.15 -3.88 -13.76
C ASP A 151 9.20 -3.49 -12.27
N ASN A 152 8.12 -2.96 -11.67
CA ASN A 152 8.13 -2.58 -10.25
C ASN A 152 8.57 -3.74 -9.34
N ARG A 153 9.60 -3.52 -8.51
CA ARG A 153 10.09 -4.54 -7.56
C ARG A 153 9.30 -4.57 -6.26
N ILE A 154 8.58 -3.50 -5.92
CA ILE A 154 7.88 -3.36 -4.64
C ILE A 154 6.43 -2.91 -4.90
N GLY A 155 5.47 -3.50 -4.17
CA GLY A 155 4.09 -3.02 -4.20
C GLY A 155 3.96 -1.69 -3.47
N LEU A 156 4.20 -1.71 -2.16
CA LEU A 156 4.08 -0.56 -1.27
C LEU A 156 5.38 -0.31 -0.50
N ALA A 157 5.92 0.89 -0.57
CA ALA A 157 7.01 1.33 0.30
C ALA A 157 6.46 2.27 1.40
N ILE A 158 6.92 2.08 2.63
CA ILE A 158 6.58 2.93 3.78
C ILE A 158 7.88 3.40 4.43
N GLU A 159 8.10 4.72 4.41
CA GLU A 159 9.25 5.36 5.04
C GLU A 159 8.81 6.31 6.15
N GLY A 160 9.26 6.05 7.38
CA GLY A 160 9.08 6.94 8.54
C GLY A 160 7.62 7.26 8.92
N SER A 161 6.65 6.62 8.28
CA SER A 161 5.23 6.92 8.42
C SER A 161 4.63 6.14 9.58
N SER A 162 3.74 6.76 10.34
CA SER A 162 3.15 6.16 11.55
C SER A 162 1.63 6.11 11.48
N ASP A 163 1.02 5.27 12.32
CA ASP A 163 -0.44 5.12 12.42
C ASP A 163 -1.07 4.77 11.08
N CYS A 164 -0.40 3.92 10.31
CA CYS A 164 -0.86 3.47 9.01
C CYS A 164 -1.61 2.14 9.15
N LEU A 165 -2.74 2.02 8.47
CA LEU A 165 -3.52 0.80 8.38
C LEU A 165 -3.56 0.33 6.92
N VAL A 166 -3.03 -0.86 6.66
CA VAL A 166 -3.09 -1.53 5.37
C VAL A 166 -3.93 -2.78 5.52
N GLU A 167 -5.14 -2.76 4.97
CA GLU A 167 -6.07 -3.87 5.11
C GLU A 167 -6.77 -4.29 3.82
N GLU A 168 -7.06 -5.59 3.73
CA GLU A 168 -7.78 -6.18 2.60
C GLU A 168 -7.15 -5.88 1.23
N CYS A 169 -5.86 -5.51 1.22
CA CYS A 169 -5.12 -5.23 0.02
C CYS A 169 -4.55 -6.52 -0.58
N THR A 170 -4.30 -6.51 -1.88
CA THR A 170 -3.70 -7.64 -2.60
C THR A 170 -2.40 -7.22 -3.28
N PHE A 171 -1.34 -8.01 -3.10
CA PHE A 171 -0.01 -7.80 -3.69
C PHE A 171 0.34 -8.98 -4.60
N GLU A 172 0.59 -8.71 -5.89
CA GLU A 172 0.65 -9.76 -6.92
C GLU A 172 1.89 -9.65 -7.81
N GLY A 173 2.92 -10.45 -7.50
CA GLY A 173 4.16 -10.55 -8.27
C GLY A 173 4.10 -11.54 -9.44
N VAL A 174 2.94 -11.73 -10.07
CA VAL A 174 2.75 -12.81 -11.05
C VAL A 174 3.56 -12.58 -12.33
N GLY A 175 4.34 -13.58 -12.73
CA GLY A 175 5.20 -13.57 -13.93
C GLY A 175 6.65 -13.12 -13.66
N SER A 176 6.87 -12.33 -12.61
CA SER A 176 8.20 -12.11 -12.01
C SER A 176 8.01 -11.68 -10.57
N ALA A 177 8.46 -12.47 -9.59
CA ALA A 177 8.15 -12.22 -8.18
C ALA A 177 8.49 -10.77 -7.76
N PHE A 178 7.67 -10.18 -6.88
CA PHE A 178 8.08 -8.95 -6.20
C PHE A 178 9.30 -9.24 -5.33
N ALA A 179 10.19 -8.27 -5.17
CA ALA A 179 11.20 -8.32 -4.12
C ALA A 179 10.52 -8.21 -2.76
N ALA A 180 9.49 -7.37 -2.65
CA ALA A 180 8.62 -7.32 -1.49
C ALA A 180 7.20 -6.88 -1.88
N GLY A 181 6.18 -7.46 -1.26
CA GLY A 181 4.82 -6.88 -1.32
C GLY A 181 4.83 -5.49 -0.68
N MET A 182 5.36 -5.43 0.54
CA MET A 182 5.59 -4.21 1.30
C MET A 182 7.05 -4.08 1.72
N TYR A 183 7.64 -2.91 1.56
CA TYR A 183 8.95 -2.56 2.10
C TYR A 183 8.80 -1.46 3.17
N ILE A 184 9.33 -1.68 4.37
CA ILE A 184 9.17 -0.75 5.50
C ILE A 184 10.54 -0.30 6.05
N GLN A 185 10.73 1.00 6.29
CA GLN A 185 11.96 1.53 6.91
C GLN A 185 11.79 2.89 7.61
N GLY A 186 12.83 3.30 8.36
CA GLY A 186 12.85 4.58 9.07
C GLY A 186 12.15 4.55 10.42
N ALA A 187 11.85 5.73 10.97
CA ALA A 187 11.22 5.89 12.28
C ALA A 187 9.70 5.79 12.18
N MET A 188 9.15 4.60 12.41
CA MET A 188 7.72 4.32 12.27
C MET A 188 7.11 3.69 13.52
N GLN A 189 5.85 4.03 13.79
CA GLN A 189 5.08 3.54 14.92
C GLN A 189 3.65 3.19 14.50
N ASN A 190 3.01 2.29 15.22
CA ASN A 190 1.60 1.92 15.06
C ASN A 190 1.21 1.52 13.62
N LEU A 191 2.02 0.67 12.99
CA LEU A 191 1.70 0.11 11.69
C LEU A 191 0.82 -1.13 11.88
N THR A 192 -0.34 -1.18 11.21
CA THR A 192 -1.19 -2.37 11.17
C THR A 192 -1.31 -2.90 9.76
N ILE A 193 -0.98 -4.18 9.57
CA ILE A 193 -1.05 -4.88 8.29
C ILE A 193 -1.97 -6.08 8.49
N ARG A 194 -3.22 -6.01 8.01
CA ARG A 194 -4.20 -7.07 8.29
C ARG A 194 -5.06 -7.52 7.13
N ASN A 195 -5.44 -8.79 7.12
CA ASN A 195 -6.35 -9.38 6.12
C ASN A 195 -5.89 -9.15 4.67
N ASN A 196 -4.60 -8.95 4.43
CA ASN A 196 -4.06 -8.77 3.08
C ASN A 196 -3.70 -10.12 2.45
N TYR A 197 -3.63 -10.14 1.13
CA TYR A 197 -3.20 -11.30 0.36
C TYR A 197 -1.90 -10.98 -0.40
N PHE A 198 -0.84 -11.71 -0.09
CA PHE A 198 0.46 -11.60 -0.74
C PHE A 198 0.70 -12.82 -1.60
N ARG A 199 0.93 -12.61 -2.89
CA ARG A 199 1.09 -13.69 -3.85
C ARG A 199 2.34 -13.50 -4.70
N GLN A 200 3.20 -14.51 -4.70
CA GLN A 200 4.44 -14.53 -5.49
C GLN A 200 5.32 -13.31 -5.18
N CYS A 201 5.53 -13.07 -3.89
CA CYS A 201 6.46 -12.08 -3.38
C CYS A 201 7.64 -12.83 -2.75
N THR A 202 8.88 -12.41 -2.98
CA THR A 202 10.04 -12.96 -2.24
C THR A 202 9.83 -12.81 -0.73
N ALA A 203 9.30 -11.66 -0.31
CA ALA A 203 8.76 -11.44 1.02
C ALA A 203 7.43 -10.67 0.95
N ALA A 204 6.45 -11.01 1.80
CA ALA A 204 5.25 -10.23 1.99
C ALA A 204 5.59 -8.86 2.58
N VAL A 205 6.37 -8.86 3.67
CA VAL A 205 6.96 -7.64 4.26
C VAL A 205 8.47 -7.80 4.32
N LYS A 206 9.20 -6.82 3.77
CA LYS A 206 10.65 -6.68 3.91
C LYS A 206 10.98 -5.43 4.73
N CYS A 207 11.87 -5.57 5.69
CA CYS A 207 12.36 -4.46 6.51
C CYS A 207 13.67 -3.91 5.93
N GLY A 208 13.77 -2.58 5.88
CA GLY A 208 15.04 -1.86 5.78
C GLY A 208 15.51 -1.40 7.14
N THR A 209 16.46 -0.46 7.14
CA THR A 209 17.00 0.13 8.37
C THR A 209 15.93 0.92 9.13
N PHE A 210 15.70 0.55 10.38
CA PHE A 210 14.88 1.36 11.29
C PHE A 210 15.72 2.39 12.04
N THR A 211 15.09 3.52 12.36
CA THR A 211 15.71 4.62 13.11
C THR A 211 14.75 5.09 14.21
N GLY A 212 15.26 5.74 15.26
CA GLY A 212 14.43 6.26 16.37
C GLY A 212 14.29 5.28 17.54
N SER A 213 13.78 5.77 18.69
CA SER A 213 13.66 5.00 19.94
C SER A 213 12.19 4.81 20.35
N PRO A 214 11.77 3.59 20.73
CA PRO A 214 12.51 2.32 20.64
C PRO A 214 12.86 1.93 19.19
N ASP A 215 13.96 1.18 19.01
CA ASP A 215 14.45 0.77 17.69
C ASP A 215 13.47 -0.22 17.06
N GLY A 216 12.79 0.21 16.00
CA GLY A 216 11.96 -0.64 15.15
C GLY A 216 10.45 -0.37 15.24
N PRO A 217 9.69 -0.89 14.26
CA PRO A 217 8.28 -0.56 14.14
C PRO A 217 7.48 -1.17 15.28
N HIS A 218 6.60 -0.38 15.89
CA HIS A 218 5.42 -0.94 16.55
C HIS A 218 4.48 -1.49 15.47
N LEU A 219 4.66 -2.76 15.11
CA LEU A 219 3.94 -3.43 14.04
C LEU A 219 2.89 -4.40 14.61
N PHE A 220 1.69 -4.41 14.05
CA PHE A 220 0.75 -5.50 14.23
C PHE A 220 0.37 -6.10 12.88
N MET A 221 0.88 -7.30 12.60
CA MET A 221 0.63 -8.01 11.35
C MET A 221 -0.23 -9.24 11.62
N HIS A 222 -1.47 -9.26 11.15
CA HIS A 222 -2.37 -10.37 11.44
C HIS A 222 -3.44 -10.70 10.38
N GLY A 223 -3.89 -11.96 10.33
CA GLY A 223 -4.94 -12.39 9.41
C GLY A 223 -4.53 -12.34 7.94
N ASN A 224 -3.26 -12.10 7.62
CA ASN A 224 -2.79 -12.04 6.23
C ASN A 224 -2.58 -13.46 5.67
N PHE A 225 -2.74 -13.60 4.36
CA PHE A 225 -2.41 -14.82 3.63
C PHE A 225 -1.19 -14.59 2.74
N VAL A 226 -0.21 -15.49 2.81
CA VAL A 226 1.03 -15.43 2.01
C VAL A 226 1.14 -16.71 1.17
N GLU A 227 1.06 -16.55 -0.15
CA GLU A 227 1.31 -17.59 -1.15
C GLU A 227 2.71 -17.40 -1.73
N ASP A 228 3.55 -18.42 -1.53
CA ASP A 228 4.91 -18.51 -2.08
C ASP A 228 5.80 -17.30 -1.74
N GLY A 229 6.40 -17.30 -0.54
CA GLY A 229 7.31 -16.25 -0.08
C GLY A 229 7.54 -16.22 1.43
N LEU A 230 8.48 -15.41 1.89
CA LEU A 230 8.60 -15.11 3.32
C LEU A 230 7.39 -14.29 3.78
N MET A 231 6.85 -14.56 4.96
CA MET A 231 5.90 -13.66 5.63
C MET A 231 6.60 -12.38 6.08
N LEU A 232 7.80 -12.51 6.64
CA LEU A 232 8.61 -11.39 7.10
C LEU A 232 10.08 -11.65 6.79
N ASP A 233 10.69 -10.71 6.09
CA ASP A 233 12.14 -10.57 5.94
C ASP A 233 12.60 -9.38 6.75
N THR A 234 13.20 -9.64 7.91
CA THR A 234 13.64 -8.57 8.82
C THR A 234 14.92 -7.87 8.36
N ASP A 235 15.66 -8.46 7.41
CA ASP A 235 17.05 -8.08 7.06
C ASP A 235 17.96 -7.94 8.30
N GLY A 236 17.56 -8.55 9.42
CA GLY A 236 18.23 -8.48 10.71
C GLY A 236 18.00 -7.27 11.58
N ASN A 237 17.02 -6.46 11.22
CA ASN A 237 16.62 -5.33 12.03
C ASN A 237 15.80 -5.80 13.25
N PRO A 238 16.05 -5.23 14.45
CA PRO A 238 15.16 -5.41 15.59
C PRO A 238 13.80 -4.78 15.30
N GLY A 239 12.77 -5.20 16.03
CA GLY A 239 11.44 -4.64 15.89
C GLY A 239 10.57 -4.86 17.12
N LEU A 240 9.49 -4.10 17.22
CA LEU A 240 8.48 -4.22 18.27
C LEU A 240 7.16 -4.65 17.65
N GLY A 241 7.21 -5.76 16.91
CA GLY A 241 6.07 -6.28 16.17
C GLY A 241 5.40 -7.47 16.84
N LEU A 242 4.09 -7.58 16.72
CA LEU A 242 3.35 -8.83 16.89
C LEU A 242 2.91 -9.35 15.53
N ILE A 243 3.37 -10.55 15.18
CA ILE A 243 2.99 -11.29 13.97
C ILE A 243 2.06 -12.42 14.40
N ALA A 244 0.77 -12.32 14.14
CA ALA A 244 -0.21 -13.25 14.69
C ALA A 244 -1.29 -13.69 13.70
N ASP A 245 -1.73 -14.95 13.81
CA ASP A 245 -2.86 -15.49 13.03
C ASP A 245 -2.75 -15.26 11.51
N ASN A 246 -1.53 -15.30 10.97
CA ASN A 246 -1.29 -15.23 9.54
C ASN A 246 -1.20 -16.65 8.97
N TYR A 247 -1.60 -16.79 7.70
CA TYR A 247 -1.59 -18.05 6.96
C TYR A 247 -0.51 -18.02 5.89
N SER A 248 0.24 -19.12 5.76
CA SER A 248 1.23 -19.27 4.70
C SER A 248 1.11 -20.60 4.00
N GLU A 249 1.00 -20.53 2.67
CA GLU A 249 1.16 -21.67 1.77
C GLU A 249 2.57 -21.59 1.16
N LEU A 250 3.45 -22.49 1.58
CA LEU A 250 4.82 -22.57 1.09
C LEU A 250 5.04 -23.95 0.49
N THR A 251 5.46 -24.00 -0.78
CA THR A 251 5.72 -25.28 -1.46
C THR A 251 6.98 -25.97 -0.89
N THR A 252 8.01 -25.19 -0.58
CA THR A 252 9.24 -25.58 0.13
C THR A 252 9.89 -24.29 0.66
N GLY A 253 10.16 -24.15 1.96
CA GLY A 253 10.87 -22.96 2.44
C GLY A 253 10.65 -22.64 3.91
N THR A 254 11.19 -21.50 4.32
CA THR A 254 10.98 -20.92 5.65
C THR A 254 9.91 -19.83 5.57
N THR A 255 9.12 -19.65 6.63
CA THR A 255 8.14 -18.54 6.73
C THR A 255 8.81 -17.20 6.99
N TYR A 256 10.03 -17.21 7.54
CA TYR A 256 10.77 -16.03 7.96
C TYR A 256 12.22 -16.10 7.48
N ASP A 257 12.92 -14.96 7.44
CA ASP A 257 14.34 -14.91 7.08
C ASP A 257 15.26 -15.61 8.11
N ARG A 258 14.78 -15.80 9.34
CA ARG A 258 15.52 -16.38 10.47
C ARG A 258 14.63 -17.27 11.33
N ALA A 259 15.25 -18.06 12.20
CA ALA A 259 14.55 -18.83 13.21
C ALA A 259 13.74 -17.92 14.16
N VAL A 260 12.52 -18.35 14.51
CA VAL A 260 11.60 -17.60 15.39
C VAL A 260 12.26 -17.19 16.71
N ALA A 261 13.03 -18.08 17.34
CA ALA A 261 13.73 -17.78 18.60
C ALA A 261 14.75 -16.63 18.47
N THR A 262 15.42 -16.51 17.31
CA THR A 262 16.33 -15.40 17.03
C THR A 262 15.56 -14.09 16.85
N LEU A 263 14.43 -14.13 16.15
CA LEU A 263 13.57 -12.96 15.94
C LEU A 263 12.96 -12.46 17.25
N GLN A 264 12.53 -13.37 18.13
CA GLN A 264 12.06 -13.04 19.49
C GLN A 264 13.15 -12.39 20.35
N GLY A 265 14.39 -12.83 20.19
CA GLY A 265 15.55 -12.23 20.87
C GLY A 265 15.80 -10.77 20.50
N VAL A 266 15.27 -10.29 19.38
CA VAL A 266 15.37 -8.90 18.90
C VAL A 266 14.02 -8.18 18.84
N GLY A 267 13.03 -8.69 19.58
CA GLY A 267 11.76 -7.99 19.88
C GLY A 267 10.54 -8.43 19.08
N TRP A 268 10.70 -9.18 17.98
CA TRP A 268 9.58 -9.68 17.19
C TRP A 268 8.81 -10.79 17.91
N GLN A 269 7.52 -10.58 18.15
CA GLN A 269 6.65 -11.53 18.82
C GLN A 269 5.76 -12.28 17.82
N PHE A 270 5.46 -13.54 18.13
CA PHE A 270 4.69 -14.43 17.26
C PHE A 270 3.59 -15.13 18.04
N SER A 271 2.40 -15.25 17.45
CA SER A 271 1.27 -15.95 18.09
C SER A 271 0.30 -16.57 17.09
N GLY A 272 0.13 -17.89 17.13
CA GLY A 272 -0.93 -18.58 16.38
C GLY A 272 -0.85 -18.45 14.85
N ASN A 273 0.34 -18.24 14.28
CA ASN A 273 0.50 -18.27 12.82
C ASN A 273 0.39 -19.71 12.29
N HIS A 274 -0.19 -19.89 11.11
CA HIS A 274 -0.49 -21.17 10.49
C HIS A 274 0.36 -21.35 9.23
N TYR A 275 1.14 -22.42 9.19
CA TYR A 275 2.00 -22.74 8.05
C TYR A 275 1.85 -24.21 7.70
N LYS A 276 1.75 -24.49 6.40
CA LYS A 276 1.96 -25.83 5.87
C LYS A 276 3.46 -25.95 5.58
N GLU A 277 4.16 -26.77 6.36
CA GLU A 277 5.52 -27.24 6.03
C GLU A 277 5.48 -28.35 4.97
#